data_AF-A0AAV0GBG8-F1
#
_entry.id   AF-A0AAV0GBG8-F1
#
_cell.length_a   1.000
_cell.length_b   1.000
_cell.length_c   1.000
_cell.angle_alpha   90.00
_cell.angle_beta   90.00
_cell.angle_gamma   90.00
#
_symmetry.space_group_name_H-M   'P 1'
#
loop_
_entity.id
_entity.type
_entity.pdbx_description
1 polymer ?
#
loop_
_entity_poly.entity_id
_entity_poly.type
_entity_poly.pdbx_seq_one_letter_code
_entity_poly.pdbx_strand_id
1 'polypeptide(L)'
;MFRNVLNAIIPNCPDLNHICLQTGRKHYLGPFELYGQVAHDPPYDEDLPRLEAPNFYYTLEDILFEEVKKKEGLTWSVHRPGTIHGFSPYSMMNIVGTLCVYAAICKHEGVPLRFPGVKAAWEEYSDCSDADLIAEQEIWAAVDPYAKNEAFNVSNGDVFKWKHFWKILAEQFDVEAGEFEEGKRLSLVEAMKDKGAVWEEIVRENELLPTKLEEVGVWWFVDLILGGGCPLDTMNKSKEHGFLGFRNSKKAFVSWIDKVKALKVVP
;
A
#
# COMPACT_ATOMS: atom_id res chain seq x y z
N MET A 1 15.76 13.26 -6.35
CA MET A 1 16.31 11.91 -6.09
C MET A 1 16.28 11.04 -7.34
N PHE A 2 15.12 10.78 -7.96
CA PHE A 2 15.01 9.88 -9.13
C PHE A 2 15.92 10.26 -10.30
N ARG A 3 15.93 11.53 -10.73
CA ARG A 3 16.86 12.00 -11.79
C ARG A 3 18.34 11.75 -11.44
N ASN A 4 18.73 11.78 -10.17
CA ASN A 4 20.11 11.48 -9.75
C ASN A 4 20.45 10.00 -9.99
N VAL A 5 19.50 9.09 -9.72
CA VAL A 5 19.65 7.65 -10.01
C VAL A 5 19.84 7.43 -11.51
N LEU A 6 18.97 8.01 -12.33
CA LEU A 6 19.02 7.85 -13.78
C LEU A 6 20.31 8.43 -14.38
N ASN A 7 20.71 9.64 -13.96
CA ASN A 7 21.97 10.26 -14.38
C ASN A 7 23.21 9.45 -13.97
N ALA A 8 23.15 8.69 -12.88
CA ALA A 8 24.23 7.82 -12.45
C ALA A 8 24.24 6.48 -13.19
N ILE A 9 23.08 5.89 -13.48
CA ILE A 9 22.98 4.53 -14.02
C ILE A 9 23.06 4.52 -15.55
N ILE A 10 22.28 5.35 -16.25
CA ILE A 10 22.16 5.31 -17.72
C ILE A 10 23.52 5.42 -18.44
N PRO A 11 24.42 6.39 -18.11
CA PRO A 11 25.70 6.49 -18.80
C PRO A 11 26.74 5.46 -18.36
N ASN A 12 26.57 4.82 -17.19
CA ASN A 12 27.57 3.90 -16.60
C ASN A 12 27.20 2.42 -16.73
N CYS A 13 26.00 2.08 -17.19
CA CYS A 13 25.53 0.70 -17.34
C CYS A 13 25.21 0.39 -18.81
N PRO A 14 26.17 -0.12 -19.60
CA PRO A 14 25.98 -0.36 -21.03
C PRO A 14 24.89 -1.41 -21.32
N ASP A 15 24.71 -2.38 -20.43
CA ASP A 15 23.72 -3.46 -20.56
C ASP A 15 22.39 -3.15 -19.83
N LEU A 16 22.12 -1.89 -19.48
CA LEU A 16 20.82 -1.49 -18.94
C LEU A 16 19.74 -1.62 -20.03
N ASN A 17 18.72 -2.44 -19.76
CA ASN A 17 17.66 -2.74 -20.74
C ASN A 17 16.29 -2.17 -20.38
N HIS A 18 15.99 -2.00 -19.09
CA HIS A 18 14.66 -1.64 -18.62
C HIS A 18 14.69 -0.85 -17.31
N ILE A 19 13.74 0.07 -17.11
CA ILE A 19 13.50 0.79 -15.86
C ILE A 19 12.03 0.62 -15.45
N CYS A 20 11.78 -0.04 -14.32
CA CYS A 20 10.47 -0.05 -13.68
C CYS A 20 10.34 1.14 -12.73
N LEU A 21 9.23 1.88 -12.82
CA LEU A 21 8.91 2.99 -11.93
C LEU A 21 7.60 2.70 -11.18
N GLN A 22 7.68 2.47 -9.87
CA GLN A 22 6.49 2.37 -9.03
C GLN A 22 5.97 3.77 -8.66
N THR A 23 4.69 4.02 -8.91
CA THR A 23 3.96 5.22 -8.48
C THR A 23 2.81 4.84 -7.56
N GLY A 24 1.56 4.86 -8.04
CA GLY A 24 0.39 4.42 -7.27
C GLY A 24 -0.92 5.04 -7.74
N ARG A 25 -2.03 4.60 -7.12
CA ARG A 25 -3.40 5.05 -7.43
C ARG A 25 -3.64 6.54 -7.22
N LYS A 26 -2.75 7.25 -6.50
CA LYS A 26 -2.74 8.72 -6.47
C LYS A 26 -2.56 9.37 -7.84
N HIS A 27 -2.17 8.62 -8.88
CA HIS A 27 -2.23 9.11 -10.25
C HIS A 27 -3.65 9.58 -10.63
N TYR A 28 -4.68 8.91 -10.14
CA TYR A 28 -6.08 9.18 -10.48
C TYR A 28 -6.83 10.00 -9.41
N LEU A 29 -6.28 10.03 -8.18
CA LEU A 29 -6.88 10.69 -7.00
C LEU A 29 -6.21 12.01 -6.62
N GLY A 30 -5.08 12.33 -7.25
CA GLY A 30 -4.25 13.47 -6.85
C GLY A 30 -3.44 13.23 -5.57
N PRO A 31 -2.73 14.25 -5.08
CA PRO A 31 -1.97 14.19 -3.84
C PRO A 31 -2.90 14.16 -2.62
N PHE A 32 -2.36 13.77 -1.45
CA PHE A 32 -3.16 13.53 -0.24
C PHE A 32 -3.94 14.78 0.21
N GLU A 33 -3.38 15.96 -0.01
CA GLU A 33 -3.96 17.26 0.33
C GLU A 33 -5.21 17.61 -0.49
N LEU A 34 -5.42 16.92 -1.62
CA LEU A 34 -6.54 17.14 -2.53
C LEU A 34 -7.54 15.97 -2.56
N TYR A 35 -7.39 14.99 -1.66
CA TYR A 35 -8.33 13.87 -1.56
C TYR A 35 -9.78 14.34 -1.36
N GLY A 36 -10.69 13.80 -2.17
CA GLY A 36 -12.10 14.18 -2.18
C GLY A 36 -12.43 15.51 -2.86
N GLN A 37 -11.42 16.24 -3.36
CA GLN A 37 -11.61 17.50 -4.09
C GLN A 37 -11.47 17.31 -5.60
N VAL A 38 -10.58 16.40 -6.01
CA VAL A 38 -10.32 16.03 -7.41
C VAL A 38 -10.21 14.52 -7.51
N ALA A 39 -10.90 13.92 -8.47
CA ALA A 39 -10.75 12.51 -8.83
C ALA A 39 -11.48 12.25 -10.15
N HIS A 40 -11.04 11.23 -10.87
CA HIS A 40 -11.87 10.59 -11.90
C HIS A 40 -12.96 9.72 -11.27
N ASP A 41 -13.89 9.24 -12.10
CA ASP A 41 -14.88 8.24 -11.70
C ASP A 41 -14.26 6.82 -11.77
N PRO A 42 -14.29 6.00 -10.70
CA PRO A 42 -13.77 4.63 -10.73
C PRO A 42 -14.69 3.66 -11.49
N PRO A 43 -14.19 2.51 -11.97
CA PRO A 43 -12.85 1.98 -11.76
C PRO A 43 -11.81 2.68 -12.62
N TYR A 44 -10.64 3.00 -12.04
CA TYR A 44 -9.57 3.69 -12.75
C TYR A 44 -8.86 2.80 -13.75
N ASP A 45 -8.85 3.21 -15.01
CA ASP A 45 -8.02 2.65 -16.08
C ASP A 45 -6.83 3.57 -16.41
N GLU A 46 -5.82 3.02 -17.06
CA GLU A 46 -4.54 3.69 -17.31
C GLU A 46 -4.60 4.74 -18.43
N ASP A 47 -5.67 4.76 -19.23
CA ASP A 47 -5.87 5.69 -20.36
C ASP A 47 -6.55 6.99 -19.92
N LEU A 48 -7.04 7.06 -18.66
CA LEU A 48 -7.53 8.29 -18.07
C LEU A 48 -6.46 9.41 -18.13
N PRO A 49 -6.85 10.65 -18.49
CA PRO A 49 -5.90 11.75 -18.53
C PRO A 49 -5.38 12.10 -17.13
N ARG A 50 -4.19 12.69 -17.04
CA ARG A 50 -3.71 13.27 -15.78
C ARG A 50 -4.70 14.33 -15.27
N LEU A 51 -4.92 14.37 -13.96
CA LEU A 51 -5.67 15.45 -13.33
C LEU A 51 -4.98 16.79 -13.53
N GLU A 52 -5.75 17.88 -13.60
CA GLU A 52 -5.26 19.26 -13.54
C GLU A 52 -4.85 19.65 -12.10
N ALA A 53 -3.92 18.90 -11.52
CA ALA A 53 -3.43 19.07 -10.16
C ALA A 53 -1.94 18.71 -10.07
N PRO A 54 -1.17 19.35 -9.16
CA PRO A 54 0.22 18.99 -8.96
C PRO A 54 0.31 17.56 -8.41
N ASN A 55 1.07 16.70 -9.08
CA ASN A 55 1.32 15.34 -8.64
C ASN A 55 2.75 14.94 -8.97
N PHE A 56 3.52 14.55 -7.96
CA PHE A 56 4.91 14.17 -8.17
C PHE A 56 5.05 12.92 -9.06
N TYR A 57 4.02 12.07 -9.14
CA TYR A 57 4.02 10.94 -10.09
C TYR A 57 4.16 11.40 -11.54
N TYR A 58 3.48 12.47 -11.92
CA TYR A 58 3.56 13.02 -13.26
C TYR A 58 4.98 13.53 -13.55
N THR A 59 5.59 14.21 -12.57
CA THR A 59 6.98 14.66 -12.66
C THR A 59 7.94 13.48 -12.80
N LEU A 60 7.74 12.37 -12.08
CA LEU A 60 8.58 11.18 -12.19
C LEU A 60 8.43 10.49 -13.55
N GLU A 61 7.21 10.35 -14.06
CA GLU A 61 6.93 9.83 -15.40
C GLU A 61 7.60 10.71 -16.47
N ASP A 62 7.46 12.03 -16.41
CA ASP A 62 8.05 12.94 -17.39
C ASP A 62 9.59 12.86 -17.38
N ILE A 63 10.20 12.75 -16.19
CA ILE A 63 11.64 12.50 -16.04
C ILE A 63 11.99 11.15 -16.66
N LEU A 64 11.25 10.08 -16.38
CA LEU A 64 11.51 8.75 -16.93
C LEU A 64 11.52 8.78 -18.47
N PHE A 65 10.48 9.38 -19.07
CA PHE A 65 10.30 9.44 -20.51
C PHE A 65 11.36 10.32 -21.20
N GLU A 66 11.84 11.37 -20.53
CA GLU A 66 12.95 12.19 -21.00
C GLU A 66 14.27 11.41 -20.96
N GLU A 67 14.55 10.74 -19.85
CA GLU A 67 15.84 10.08 -19.60
C GLU A 67 16.02 8.80 -20.42
N VAL A 68 14.97 7.99 -20.62
CA VAL A 68 15.05 6.75 -21.42
C VAL A 68 15.43 7.02 -22.88
N LYS A 69 15.06 8.19 -23.42
CA LYS A 69 15.42 8.61 -24.79
C LYS A 69 16.92 8.80 -25.00
N LYS A 70 17.70 8.94 -23.92
CA LYS A 70 19.16 9.11 -23.99
C LYS A 70 19.91 7.83 -24.32
N LYS A 71 19.25 6.66 -24.25
CA LYS A 71 19.83 5.34 -24.57
C LYS A 71 18.89 4.58 -25.50
N GLU A 72 19.35 4.35 -26.73
CA GLU A 72 18.60 3.55 -27.70
C GLU A 72 18.30 2.15 -27.17
N GLY A 73 17.06 1.69 -27.34
CA GLY A 73 16.60 0.38 -26.87
C GLY A 73 16.25 0.30 -25.38
N LEU A 74 16.54 1.33 -24.57
CA LEU A 74 16.14 1.35 -23.16
C LEU A 74 14.62 1.51 -23.05
N THR A 75 13.98 0.54 -22.41
CA THR A 75 12.52 0.51 -22.22
C THR A 75 12.13 0.88 -20.78
N TRP A 76 10.85 1.12 -20.55
CA TRP A 76 10.33 1.42 -19.22
C TRP A 76 8.97 0.77 -18.95
N SER A 77 8.58 0.73 -17.68
CA SER A 77 7.20 0.43 -17.25
C SER A 77 6.84 1.26 -16.03
N VAL A 78 5.57 1.62 -15.87
CA VAL A 78 5.06 2.31 -14.68
C VAL A 78 4.05 1.42 -13.97
N HIS A 79 4.21 1.25 -12.65
CA HIS A 79 3.35 0.37 -11.85
C HIS A 79 2.56 1.20 -10.82
N ARG A 80 1.23 1.06 -10.83
CA ARG A 80 0.31 1.90 -10.05
C ARG A 80 -0.47 1.05 -9.03
N PRO A 81 0.15 0.65 -7.90
CA PRO A 81 -0.56 -0.05 -6.84
C PRO A 81 -1.58 0.86 -6.11
N GLY A 82 -2.62 0.23 -5.55
CA GLY A 82 -3.46 0.80 -4.50
C GLY A 82 -2.77 0.76 -3.14
N THR A 83 -3.54 0.48 -2.07
CA THR A 83 -2.95 0.28 -0.73
C THR A 83 -2.17 -1.02 -0.70
N ILE A 84 -0.88 -0.94 -0.36
CA ILE A 84 0.00 -2.11 -0.36
C ILE A 84 -0.21 -2.96 0.90
N HIS A 85 -0.45 -4.25 0.71
CA HIS A 85 -0.37 -5.26 1.76
C HIS A 85 0.99 -5.97 1.61
N GLY A 86 1.85 -5.83 2.63
CA GLY A 86 3.23 -6.25 2.53
C GLY A 86 3.93 -6.28 3.89
N PHE A 87 5.23 -6.56 3.86
CA PHE A 87 6.10 -6.52 5.04
C PHE A 87 7.30 -5.61 4.79
N SER A 88 7.42 -4.56 5.59
CA SER A 88 8.66 -3.81 5.82
C SER A 88 8.47 -2.94 7.07
N PRO A 89 9.24 -3.12 8.14
CA PRO A 89 9.17 -2.26 9.33
C PRO A 89 9.72 -0.84 9.06
N TYR A 90 10.34 -0.61 7.89
CA TYR A 90 10.88 0.70 7.50
C TYR A 90 10.01 1.43 6.48
N SER A 91 8.88 0.83 6.07
CA SER A 91 7.99 1.47 5.11
C SER A 91 7.26 2.65 5.75
N MET A 92 7.31 3.79 5.06
CA MET A 92 6.59 5.01 5.47
C MET A 92 5.07 4.92 5.30
N MET A 93 4.55 3.85 4.68
CA MET A 93 3.12 3.62 4.44
C MET A 93 2.85 2.11 4.51
N ASN A 94 2.69 1.57 5.72
CA ASN A 94 2.47 0.14 5.94
C ASN A 94 1.20 -0.10 6.76
N ILE A 95 0.08 -0.37 6.08
CA ILE A 95 -1.21 -0.59 6.77
C ILE A 95 -1.22 -1.91 7.56
N VAL A 96 -0.67 -2.99 7.01
CA VAL A 96 -0.71 -4.30 7.68
C VAL A 96 0.12 -4.29 8.96
N GLY A 97 1.36 -3.79 8.88
CA GLY A 97 2.25 -3.65 10.04
C GLY A 97 1.64 -2.74 11.11
N THR A 98 1.13 -1.58 10.71
CA THR A 98 0.52 -0.62 11.66
C THR A 98 -0.71 -1.21 12.35
N LEU A 99 -1.57 -1.93 11.62
CA LEU A 99 -2.73 -2.61 12.20
C LEU A 99 -2.35 -3.77 13.12
N CYS A 100 -1.27 -4.49 12.82
CA CYS A 100 -0.73 -5.53 13.70
C CYS A 100 -0.25 -4.94 15.04
N VAL A 101 0.47 -3.81 15.00
CA VAL A 101 0.92 -3.10 16.21
C VAL A 101 -0.27 -2.62 17.02
N TYR A 102 -1.28 -2.02 16.37
CA TYR A 102 -2.52 -1.63 17.04
C TYR A 102 -3.22 -2.81 17.72
N ALA A 103 -3.36 -3.94 17.02
CA ALA A 103 -3.98 -5.13 17.57
C ALA A 103 -3.19 -5.75 18.74
N ALA A 104 -1.85 -5.75 18.66
CA ALA A 104 -0.99 -6.18 19.75
C ALA A 104 -1.15 -5.30 21.01
N ILE A 105 -1.24 -3.98 20.85
CA ILE A 105 -1.51 -3.06 21.95
C ILE A 105 -2.90 -3.32 22.54
N CYS A 106 -3.94 -3.46 21.72
CA CYS A 106 -5.28 -3.79 22.21
C CYS A 106 -5.31 -5.10 23.00
N LYS A 107 -4.62 -6.14 22.51
CA LYS A 107 -4.48 -7.42 23.20
C LYS A 107 -3.79 -7.28 24.54
N HIS A 108 -2.67 -6.56 24.59
CA HIS A 108 -1.91 -6.34 25.83
C HIS A 108 -2.72 -5.55 26.87
N GLU A 109 -3.48 -4.55 26.45
CA GLU A 109 -4.31 -3.73 27.36
C GLU A 109 -5.66 -4.36 27.70
N GLY A 110 -6.01 -5.50 27.09
CA GLY A 110 -7.28 -6.18 27.32
C GLY A 110 -8.49 -5.37 26.84
N VAL A 111 -8.33 -4.55 25.80
CA VAL A 111 -9.40 -3.71 25.23
C VAL A 111 -9.83 -4.21 23.85
N PRO A 112 -11.10 -3.98 23.44
CA PRO A 112 -11.55 -4.36 22.12
C PRO A 112 -10.79 -3.65 21.00
N LEU A 113 -10.62 -4.33 19.87
CA LEU A 113 -10.05 -3.79 18.64
C LEU A 113 -11.08 -2.89 17.96
N ARG A 114 -11.16 -1.62 18.34
CA ARG A 114 -12.14 -0.65 17.81
C ARG A 114 -11.75 -0.18 16.40
N PHE A 115 -12.71 -0.15 15.48
CA PHE A 115 -12.45 0.27 14.10
C PHE A 115 -12.19 1.80 13.99
N PRO A 116 -11.01 2.26 13.52
CA PRO A 116 -10.64 3.68 13.47
C PRO A 116 -11.03 4.39 12.17
N GLY A 117 -12.07 3.89 11.50
CA GLY A 117 -12.48 4.34 10.18
C GLY A 117 -13.88 4.95 10.12
N VAL A 118 -14.30 5.24 8.88
CA VAL A 118 -15.65 5.74 8.56
C VAL A 118 -16.54 4.64 8.01
N LYS A 119 -17.86 4.89 7.95
CA LYS A 119 -18.85 3.95 7.43
C LYS A 119 -18.55 3.47 6.02
N ALA A 120 -18.04 4.36 5.14
CA ALA A 120 -17.65 4.03 3.78
C ALA A 120 -16.58 2.93 3.76
N ALA A 121 -15.46 3.11 4.48
CA ALA A 121 -14.42 2.09 4.62
C ALA A 121 -14.96 0.76 5.20
N TRP A 122 -15.89 0.83 6.15
CA TRP A 122 -16.45 -0.36 6.79
C TRP A 122 -17.40 -1.17 5.89
N GLU A 123 -18.33 -0.48 5.21
CA GLU A 123 -19.43 -1.10 4.48
C GLU A 123 -19.20 -1.25 2.97
N GLU A 124 -18.37 -0.41 2.36
CA GLU A 124 -18.13 -0.42 0.92
C GLU A 124 -17.02 -1.40 0.54
N TYR A 125 -16.87 -1.62 -0.77
CA TYR A 125 -15.79 -2.44 -1.28
C TYR A 125 -14.45 -1.70 -1.18
N SER A 126 -13.41 -2.45 -0.90
CA SER A 126 -12.01 -2.05 -0.97
C SER A 126 -11.24 -3.10 -1.75
N ASP A 127 -10.12 -2.72 -2.30
CA ASP A 127 -9.12 -3.62 -2.86
C ASP A 127 -7.75 -3.27 -2.27
N CYS A 128 -6.75 -4.09 -2.58
CA CYS A 128 -5.38 -3.84 -2.18
C CYS A 128 -4.41 -4.44 -3.19
N SER A 129 -3.13 -4.13 -3.00
CA SER A 129 -2.04 -4.59 -3.83
C SER A 129 -1.05 -5.37 -2.97
N ASP A 130 -1.00 -6.68 -3.17
CA ASP A 130 -0.04 -7.55 -2.49
C ASP A 130 1.40 -7.24 -2.94
N ALA A 131 2.31 -7.08 -1.99
CA ALA A 131 3.69 -6.68 -2.29
C ALA A 131 4.45 -7.68 -3.17
N ASP A 132 4.17 -8.98 -3.04
CA ASP A 132 4.78 -10.00 -3.89
C ASP A 132 4.15 -9.96 -5.29
N LEU A 133 2.84 -9.71 -5.41
CA LEU A 133 2.18 -9.53 -6.71
C LEU A 133 2.70 -8.28 -7.46
N ILE A 134 2.98 -7.19 -6.75
CA ILE A 134 3.60 -6.00 -7.34
C ILE A 134 4.98 -6.36 -7.89
N ALA A 135 5.82 -7.03 -7.09
CA ALA A 135 7.13 -7.47 -7.54
C ALA A 135 7.04 -8.40 -8.77
N GLU A 136 6.07 -9.32 -8.79
CA GLU A 136 5.80 -10.18 -9.96
C GLU A 136 5.44 -9.38 -11.21
N GLN A 137 4.63 -8.33 -11.09
CA GLN A 137 4.28 -7.49 -12.23
C GLN A 137 5.46 -6.65 -12.73
N GLU A 138 6.29 -6.12 -11.82
CA GLU A 138 7.52 -5.42 -12.18
C GLU A 138 8.49 -6.35 -12.93
N ILE A 139 8.68 -7.57 -12.43
CA ILE A 139 9.49 -8.60 -13.09
C ILE A 139 8.92 -8.93 -14.47
N TRP A 140 7.60 -9.16 -14.56
CA TRP A 140 6.92 -9.43 -15.83
C TRP A 140 7.17 -8.30 -16.83
N ALA A 141 6.94 -7.05 -16.46
CA ALA A 141 7.13 -5.92 -17.37
C ALA A 141 8.59 -5.72 -17.78
N ALA A 142 9.53 -6.08 -16.89
CA ALA A 142 10.95 -6.05 -17.17
C ALA A 142 11.41 -7.07 -18.22
N VAL A 143 10.69 -8.17 -18.44
CA VAL A 143 11.10 -9.24 -19.37
C VAL A 143 10.16 -9.43 -20.57
N ASP A 144 8.89 -9.07 -20.45
CA ASP A 144 7.89 -9.29 -21.49
C ASP A 144 7.96 -8.18 -22.58
N PRO A 145 8.07 -8.52 -23.86
CA PRO A 145 8.10 -7.53 -24.95
C PRO A 145 6.76 -6.79 -25.13
N TYR A 146 5.63 -7.37 -24.74
CA TYR A 146 4.31 -6.73 -24.85
C TYR A 146 4.06 -5.73 -23.73
N ALA A 147 4.83 -5.77 -22.64
CA ALA A 147 4.69 -4.86 -21.50
C ALA A 147 5.58 -3.60 -21.60
N LYS A 148 6.33 -3.42 -22.69
CA LYS A 148 7.32 -2.35 -22.81
C LYS A 148 6.66 -1.01 -23.08
N ASN A 149 7.13 0.01 -22.36
CA ASN A 149 6.75 1.41 -22.48
C ASN A 149 5.28 1.66 -22.16
N GLU A 150 4.77 0.93 -21.16
CA GLU A 150 3.38 0.99 -20.73
C GLU A 150 3.28 1.27 -19.23
N ALA A 151 2.16 1.89 -18.85
CA ALA A 151 1.74 2.01 -17.46
C ALA A 151 0.65 0.96 -17.16
N PHE A 152 0.76 0.34 -15.98
CA PHE A 152 -0.16 -0.71 -15.51
C PHE A 152 -0.60 -0.44 -14.07
N ASN A 153 -1.90 -0.61 -13.82
CA ASN A 153 -2.45 -0.82 -12.50
C ASN A 153 -2.01 -2.18 -11.95
N VAL A 154 -1.93 -2.28 -10.62
CA VAL A 154 -1.64 -3.54 -9.94
C VAL A 154 -2.46 -3.67 -8.67
N SER A 155 -3.56 -4.40 -8.75
CA SER A 155 -4.39 -4.80 -7.62
C SER A 155 -4.59 -6.31 -7.63
N ASN A 156 -5.04 -6.87 -6.51
CA ASN A 156 -5.10 -8.31 -6.29
C ASN A 156 -6.06 -9.06 -7.23
N GLY A 157 -6.96 -8.35 -7.91
CA GLY A 157 -7.99 -8.96 -8.78
C GLY A 157 -9.25 -9.41 -8.04
N ASP A 158 -9.39 -9.08 -6.75
CA ASP A 158 -10.60 -9.25 -5.95
C ASP A 158 -10.90 -7.98 -5.12
N VAL A 159 -12.06 -7.98 -4.46
CA VAL A 159 -12.48 -6.91 -3.53
C VAL A 159 -12.83 -7.50 -2.17
N PHE A 160 -12.70 -6.71 -1.12
CA PHE A 160 -13.07 -7.06 0.26
C PHE A 160 -13.83 -5.92 0.93
N LYS A 161 -14.27 -6.15 2.17
CA LYS A 161 -14.78 -5.08 3.05
C LYS A 161 -14.01 -5.11 4.34
N TRP A 162 -13.68 -3.94 4.90
CA TRP A 162 -12.94 -3.88 6.16
C TRP A 162 -13.68 -4.59 7.30
N LYS A 163 -15.02 -4.61 7.32
CA LYS A 163 -15.77 -5.38 8.31
C LYS A 163 -15.44 -6.87 8.39
N HIS A 164 -14.99 -7.47 7.28
CA HIS A 164 -14.56 -8.87 7.26
C HIS A 164 -13.08 -9.00 7.66
N PHE A 165 -12.22 -8.10 7.17
CA PHE A 165 -10.79 -8.11 7.49
C PHE A 165 -10.54 -7.75 8.95
N TRP A 166 -11.39 -6.94 9.55
CA TRP A 166 -11.32 -6.57 10.96
C TRP A 166 -11.54 -7.76 11.88
N LYS A 167 -12.50 -8.63 11.54
CA LYS A 167 -12.72 -9.91 12.26
C LYS A 167 -11.51 -10.83 12.14
N ILE A 168 -10.91 -10.92 10.94
CA ILE A 168 -9.70 -11.71 10.73
C ILE A 168 -8.53 -11.17 11.56
N LEU A 169 -8.31 -9.84 11.56
CA LEU A 169 -7.27 -9.22 12.37
C LEU A 169 -7.47 -9.51 13.86
N ALA A 170 -8.70 -9.36 14.34
CA ALA A 170 -9.06 -9.67 15.73
C ALA A 170 -8.80 -11.15 16.09
N GLU A 171 -9.22 -12.08 15.23
CA GLU A 171 -8.94 -13.52 15.36
C GLU A 171 -7.44 -13.82 15.39
N GLN A 172 -6.65 -13.17 14.53
CA GLN A 172 -5.20 -13.36 14.49
C GLN A 172 -4.51 -12.93 15.78
N PHE A 173 -5.00 -11.90 16.46
CA PHE A 173 -4.39 -11.39 17.70
C PHE A 173 -5.14 -11.83 18.97
N ASP A 174 -6.14 -12.71 18.85
CA ASP A 174 -6.99 -13.17 19.95
C ASP A 174 -7.56 -12.00 20.78
N VAL A 175 -8.07 -10.98 20.08
CA VAL A 175 -8.66 -9.78 20.67
C VAL A 175 -10.13 -9.66 20.28
N GLU A 176 -10.97 -9.07 21.14
CA GLU A 176 -12.37 -8.84 20.81
C GLU A 176 -12.48 -7.91 19.59
N ALA A 177 -13.22 -8.33 18.56
CA ALA A 177 -13.44 -7.52 17.37
C ALA A 177 -14.46 -6.42 17.65
N GLY A 178 -14.05 -5.16 17.61
CA GLY A 178 -14.98 -4.03 17.59
C GLY A 178 -15.75 -3.95 16.27
N GLU A 179 -16.93 -3.34 16.32
CA GLU A 179 -17.72 -2.99 15.14
C GLU A 179 -17.53 -1.51 14.77
N PHE A 180 -18.12 -1.09 13.66
CA PHE A 180 -18.22 0.34 13.34
C PHE A 180 -19.19 1.03 14.31
N GLU A 181 -18.71 2.07 14.99
CA GLU A 181 -19.51 2.92 15.87
C GLU A 181 -19.87 4.22 15.14
N GLU A 182 -21.16 4.55 15.03
CA GLU A 182 -21.60 5.85 14.52
C GLU A 182 -21.22 6.97 15.51
N GLY A 183 -20.69 8.09 14.98
CA GLY A 183 -20.33 9.25 15.79
C GLY A 183 -18.93 9.77 15.47
N LYS A 184 -18.22 10.24 16.51
CA LYS A 184 -16.88 10.79 16.34
C LYS A 184 -15.91 9.64 15.99
N ARG A 185 -15.34 9.74 14.79
CA ARG A 185 -14.28 8.84 14.32
C ARG A 185 -13.13 8.73 15.33
N LEU A 186 -12.71 7.50 15.60
CA LEU A 186 -11.47 7.21 16.34
C LEU A 186 -10.27 7.48 15.42
N SER A 187 -9.35 8.33 15.87
CA SER A 187 -8.05 8.56 15.21
C SER A 187 -6.99 7.73 15.91
N LEU A 188 -6.26 6.90 15.17
CA LEU A 188 -5.12 6.17 15.72
C LEU A 188 -3.96 7.10 16.08
N VAL A 189 -3.79 8.21 15.36
CA VAL A 189 -2.77 9.22 15.73
C VAL A 189 -3.01 9.70 17.17
N GLU A 190 -4.25 10.05 17.51
CA GLU A 190 -4.58 10.51 18.87
C GLU A 190 -4.61 9.37 19.89
N ALA A 191 -5.12 8.19 19.51
CA ALA A 191 -5.25 7.07 20.44
C ALA A 191 -3.89 6.46 20.84
N MET A 192 -2.91 6.47 19.93
CA MET A 192 -1.62 5.80 20.11
C MET A 192 -0.48 6.73 20.57
N LYS A 193 -0.70 8.06 20.62
CA LYS A 193 0.36 9.05 20.87
C LYS A 193 1.17 8.82 22.16
N ASP A 194 0.53 8.31 23.21
CA ASP A 194 1.14 8.11 24.53
C ASP A 194 1.46 6.63 24.82
N LYS A 195 1.39 5.75 23.80
CA LYS A 195 1.57 4.29 23.96
C LYS A 195 3.02 3.81 23.85
N GLY A 196 4.00 4.71 23.80
CA GLY A 196 5.42 4.36 23.67
C GLY A 196 5.91 3.40 24.75
N ALA A 197 5.63 3.70 26.03
CA ALA A 197 6.02 2.83 27.15
C ALA A 197 5.31 1.47 27.13
N VAL A 198 4.03 1.43 26.69
CA VAL A 198 3.27 0.18 26.53
C VAL A 198 3.90 -0.68 25.43
N TRP A 199 4.32 -0.06 24.33
CA TRP A 199 5.02 -0.78 23.27
C TRP A 199 6.37 -1.34 23.72
N GLU A 200 7.16 -0.56 24.46
CA GLU A 200 8.43 -1.03 25.03
C GLU A 200 8.24 -2.24 25.96
N GLU A 201 7.16 -2.27 26.74
CA GLU A 201 6.77 -3.41 27.56
C GLU A 201 6.42 -4.64 26.71
N ILE A 202 5.57 -4.48 25.69
CA ILE A 202 5.24 -5.55 24.73
C ILE A 202 6.50 -6.12 24.07
N VAL A 203 7.42 -5.26 23.63
CA VAL A 203 8.69 -5.66 23.00
C VAL A 203 9.53 -6.49 23.96
N ARG A 204 9.65 -6.04 25.23
CA ARG A 204 10.44 -6.73 26.25
C ARG A 204 9.84 -8.08 26.64
N GLU A 205 8.53 -8.14 26.89
CA GLU A 205 7.85 -9.36 27.36
C GLU A 205 7.80 -10.48 26.31
N ASN A 206 7.72 -10.11 25.03
CA ASN A 206 7.61 -11.06 23.92
C ASN A 206 8.92 -11.27 23.15
N GLU A 207 10.04 -10.71 23.64
CA GLU A 207 11.37 -10.78 23.01
C GLU A 207 11.34 -10.38 21.53
N LEU A 208 10.66 -9.27 21.24
CA LEU A 208 10.50 -8.73 19.89
C LEU A 208 11.77 -8.02 19.41
N LEU A 209 11.82 -7.73 18.11
CA LEU A 209 12.80 -6.80 17.57
C LEU A 209 12.68 -5.45 18.31
N PRO A 210 13.82 -4.82 18.68
CA PRO A 210 13.81 -3.58 19.46
C PRO A 210 13.41 -2.38 18.57
N THR A 211 12.12 -2.24 18.33
CA THR A 211 11.54 -1.15 17.52
C THR A 211 10.92 -0.09 18.41
N LYS A 212 10.97 1.16 17.93
CA LYS A 212 10.18 2.24 18.55
C LYS A 212 8.78 2.26 17.96
N LEU A 213 7.81 2.73 18.75
CA LEU A 213 6.41 2.75 18.32
C LEU A 213 6.21 3.58 17.04
N GLU A 214 6.89 4.72 16.91
CA GLU A 214 6.82 5.59 15.74
C GLU A 214 7.47 5.01 14.47
N GLU A 215 8.31 3.97 14.60
CA GLU A 215 8.95 3.29 13.46
C GLU A 215 8.00 2.28 12.82
N VAL A 216 7.18 1.60 13.63
CA VAL A 216 6.28 0.51 13.18
C VAL A 216 4.80 0.88 13.18
N GLY A 217 4.44 1.96 13.87
CA GLY A 217 3.09 2.50 14.00
C GLY A 217 2.88 3.73 13.10
N VAL A 218 2.59 3.52 11.83
CA VAL A 218 2.37 4.59 10.84
C VAL A 218 0.91 5.08 10.88
N TRP A 219 0.49 5.62 12.03
CA TRP A 219 -0.91 5.90 12.36
C TRP A 219 -1.62 6.83 11.38
N TRP A 220 -0.93 7.89 10.93
CA TRP A 220 -1.49 8.86 9.98
C TRP A 220 -1.94 8.21 8.69
N PHE A 221 -1.23 7.16 8.25
CA PHE A 221 -1.55 6.47 7.00
C PHE A 221 -2.78 5.58 7.16
N VAL A 222 -2.93 4.88 8.29
CA VAL A 222 -4.16 4.13 8.58
C VAL A 222 -5.35 5.07 8.72
N ASP A 223 -5.17 6.20 9.41
CA ASP A 223 -6.19 7.22 9.53
C ASP A 223 -6.56 7.83 8.16
N LEU A 224 -5.62 7.92 7.23
CA LEU A 224 -5.94 8.35 5.87
C LEU A 224 -6.75 7.27 5.12
N ILE A 225 -6.26 6.04 5.06
CA ILE A 225 -6.89 4.95 4.28
C ILE A 225 -8.28 4.60 4.80
N LEU A 226 -8.46 4.50 6.11
CA LEU A 226 -9.76 4.18 6.71
C LEU A 226 -10.67 5.41 6.87
N GLY A 227 -10.20 6.59 6.47
CA GLY A 227 -10.92 7.86 6.56
C GLY A 227 -11.88 8.15 5.42
N GLY A 228 -11.84 7.36 4.35
CA GLY A 228 -12.70 7.51 3.17
C GLY A 228 -13.10 6.15 2.58
N GLY A 229 -13.87 6.18 1.49
CA GLY A 229 -14.06 4.99 0.65
C GLY A 229 -12.77 4.60 -0.08
N CYS A 230 -12.79 3.45 -0.74
CA CYS A 230 -11.66 2.95 -1.53
C CYS A 230 -12.05 2.88 -3.01
N PRO A 231 -11.84 3.95 -3.81
CA PRO A 231 -12.05 3.90 -5.24
C PRO A 231 -11.19 2.81 -5.88
N LEU A 232 -11.83 1.96 -6.69
CA LEU A 232 -11.22 0.78 -7.28
C LEU A 232 -10.46 1.13 -8.56
N ASP A 233 -9.47 0.31 -8.92
CA ASP A 233 -8.86 0.32 -10.25
C ASP A 233 -9.32 -0.90 -11.07
N THR A 234 -8.95 -0.94 -12.35
CA THR A 234 -9.13 -2.12 -13.19
C THR A 234 -7.79 -2.78 -13.53
N MET A 235 -7.78 -4.11 -13.54
CA MET A 235 -6.66 -4.95 -13.99
C MET A 235 -6.79 -5.40 -15.46
N ASN A 236 -7.73 -4.82 -16.21
CA ASN A 236 -8.00 -5.26 -17.59
C ASN A 236 -6.78 -5.11 -18.50
N LYS A 237 -6.15 -3.92 -18.53
CA LYS A 237 -4.96 -3.69 -19.36
C LYS A 237 -3.84 -4.69 -19.04
N SER A 238 -3.53 -4.90 -17.76
CA SER A 238 -2.56 -5.90 -17.31
C SER A 238 -2.88 -7.30 -17.85
N LYS A 239 -4.13 -7.76 -17.71
CA LYS A 239 -4.56 -9.08 -18.22
C LYS A 239 -4.51 -9.17 -19.75
N GLU A 240 -4.92 -8.12 -20.45
CA GLU A 240 -4.90 -8.04 -21.91
C GLU A 240 -3.48 -8.07 -22.47
N HIS A 241 -2.51 -7.57 -21.71
CA HIS A 241 -1.08 -7.63 -22.05
C HIS A 241 -0.42 -8.94 -21.59
N GLY A 242 -1.15 -9.86 -20.93
CA GLY A 242 -0.68 -11.18 -20.56
C GLY A 242 -0.30 -11.36 -19.08
N PHE A 243 -0.39 -10.31 -18.25
CA PHE A 243 -0.19 -10.44 -16.81
C PHE A 243 -1.46 -10.98 -16.13
N LEU A 244 -1.46 -12.27 -15.82
CA LEU A 244 -2.57 -12.98 -15.17
C LEU A 244 -2.34 -13.22 -13.67
N GLY A 245 -1.35 -12.55 -13.08
CA GLY A 245 -1.08 -12.62 -11.65
C GLY A 245 -2.27 -12.09 -10.85
N PHE A 246 -2.62 -12.79 -9.78
CA PHE A 246 -3.67 -12.37 -8.85
C PHE A 246 -3.34 -12.86 -7.44
N ARG A 247 -4.05 -12.33 -6.45
CA ARG A 247 -4.03 -12.82 -5.06
C ARG A 247 -5.44 -12.87 -4.51
N ASN A 248 -5.69 -13.82 -3.64
CA ASN A 248 -6.86 -13.75 -2.77
C ASN A 248 -6.51 -12.83 -1.60
N SER A 249 -7.14 -11.65 -1.53
CA SER A 249 -6.78 -10.61 -0.56
C SER A 249 -6.90 -11.07 0.89
N LYS A 250 -7.86 -11.93 1.21
CA LYS A 250 -8.01 -12.50 2.56
C LYS A 250 -6.81 -13.36 2.93
N LYS A 251 -6.40 -14.27 2.05
CA LYS A 251 -5.23 -15.14 2.29
C LYS A 251 -3.93 -14.33 2.36
N ALA A 252 -3.78 -13.35 1.47
CA ALA A 252 -2.64 -12.43 1.48
C ALA A 252 -2.58 -11.66 2.81
N PHE A 253 -3.69 -11.09 3.28
CA PHE A 253 -3.74 -10.37 4.55
C PHE A 253 -3.27 -11.22 5.74
N VAL A 254 -3.76 -12.46 5.85
CA VAL A 254 -3.29 -13.41 6.88
C VAL A 254 -1.80 -13.70 6.71
N SER A 255 -1.33 -14.00 5.50
CA SER A 255 0.09 -14.26 5.21
C SER A 255 1.01 -13.11 5.62
N TRP A 256 0.59 -11.86 5.39
CA TRP A 256 1.37 -10.69 5.79
C TRP A 256 1.36 -10.47 7.30
N ILE A 257 0.23 -10.70 7.99
CA ILE A 257 0.18 -10.70 9.45
C ILE A 257 1.14 -11.76 10.02
N ASP A 258 1.07 -13.00 9.50
CA ASP A 258 1.94 -14.09 9.91
C ASP A 258 3.43 -13.75 9.71
N LYS A 259 3.77 -13.06 8.62
CA LYS A 259 5.14 -12.60 8.37
C LYS A 259 5.61 -11.53 9.37
N VAL A 260 4.74 -10.61 9.77
CA VAL A 260 5.04 -9.61 10.82
C VAL A 260 5.33 -10.29 12.16
N LYS A 261 4.56 -11.33 12.51
CA LYS A 261 4.77 -12.16 13.71
C LYS A 261 6.03 -13.02 13.62
N ALA A 262 6.21 -13.74 12.51
CA ALA A 262 7.35 -14.64 12.30
C ALA A 262 8.70 -13.90 12.38
N LEU A 263 8.72 -12.63 11.98
CA LEU A 263 9.89 -11.75 12.08
C LEU A 263 9.96 -10.97 13.39
N LYS A 264 9.14 -11.34 14.39
CA LYS A 264 9.11 -10.78 15.74
C LYS A 264 8.98 -9.26 15.77
N VAL A 265 8.20 -8.67 14.86
CA VAL A 265 7.84 -7.24 14.94
C VAL A 265 6.69 -7.02 15.92
N VAL A 266 5.79 -8.00 16.01
CA VAL A 266 4.68 -8.09 16.97
C VAL A 266 4.68 -9.51 17.57
N PRO A 267 3.98 -9.75 18.70
CA PRO A 267 3.87 -11.08 19.30
C PRO A 267 3.24 -12.13 18.37
#